data_AF-A0AAU4U642-F1
#
_entry.id   AF-A0AAU4U642-F1
#
_cell.length_a   1.000
_cell.length_b   1.000
_cell.length_c   1.000
_cell.angle_alpha   90.00
_cell.angle_beta   90.00
_cell.angle_gamma   90.00
#
_symmetry.space_group_name_H-M   'P 1'
#
loop_
_entity.id
_entity.type
_entity.pdbx_description
1 polymer ?
#
loop_
_entity_poly.entity_id
_entity_poly.type
_entity_poly.pdbx_seq_one_letter_code
_entity_poly.pdbx_strand_id
1 'polypeptide(L)'
;MELVHAESVDHDATYAYWKSDLHRPEVLIWSGRRRVAAVLEERRPDGTLVLSLPERDWPAAVRPGGRLALAFRADAGRLRRRRLVPLFTTDYTVDDRAGRVEARFPAGLDAEGTRRLPEPVAARLDSSVLFGRPLQIDILRLSPYHGEFVADDPGRCLAPGMSVVIDSWLPWLGGWRLNAQLTGCREEAAGVRFSFRIVDRASVRASAVVLVGTDPGFGFAELRAAGVRPARVARYLTVRTVADDVTHRQALDVRLVGNRHFGRLTDVRDSVEVADRLDAHAVSFVCLLGEKPVGTGRVVVNTGNRALSEIETETVGLPVHIWRGRFVEVSRLAIDPEHRGAGVVVALFRETARLAFNLDCRYLVLDAIEKLVPAYEKIGGTRLPIVKTHPYSKETVHVMAIDMGRQLGVLGRRWPYWQYVFGPVLAHHMRTSSPHVLARLVQGVGVVPFWVKRAVSRVL
;
A
#
# COMPACT_ATOMS: atom_id res chain seq x y z
N MET A 1 -1.49 -46.04 17.05
CA MET A 1 -1.40 -45.44 15.71
C MET A 1 -1.61 -43.95 15.88
N GLU A 2 -0.52 -43.26 16.16
CA GLU A 2 -0.56 -41.97 16.84
C GLU A 2 0.05 -40.90 15.98
N LEU A 3 -0.54 -39.72 16.09
CA LEU A 3 0.14 -38.47 15.79
C LEU A 3 1.33 -38.38 16.75
N VAL A 4 2.47 -38.95 16.38
CA VAL A 4 3.68 -38.82 17.20
C VAL A 4 4.20 -37.41 16.98
N HIS A 5 3.72 -36.53 17.86
CA HIS A 5 4.43 -35.35 18.27
C HIS A 5 5.88 -35.76 18.59
N ALA A 6 6.84 -35.38 17.74
CA ALA A 6 8.16 -35.13 18.28
C ALA A 6 7.97 -33.86 19.13
N GLU A 7 7.94 -34.01 20.45
CA GLU A 7 8.14 -32.90 21.36
C GLU A 7 9.49 -32.28 21.02
N SER A 8 9.45 -31.23 20.20
CA SER A 8 10.46 -30.19 20.26
C SER A 8 10.40 -29.63 21.69
N VAL A 9 11.56 -29.54 22.34
CA VAL A 9 11.73 -28.93 23.67
C VAL A 9 11.30 -27.45 23.68
N ASP A 10 11.01 -26.88 22.52
CA ASP A 10 10.48 -25.53 22.33
C ASP A 10 8.97 -25.55 22.00
N HIS A 11 8.15 -24.98 22.89
CA HIS A 11 6.68 -25.00 22.84
C HIS A 11 6.05 -24.15 21.71
N ASP A 12 6.85 -23.36 20.98
CA ASP A 12 6.36 -22.45 19.93
C ASP A 12 6.64 -22.90 18.49
N ALA A 13 7.40 -23.97 18.27
CA ALA A 13 7.64 -24.55 16.95
C ALA A 13 6.86 -25.87 16.79
N THR A 14 6.08 -26.02 15.72
CA THR A 14 5.42 -27.30 15.41
C THR A 14 5.59 -27.62 13.94
N TYR A 15 6.30 -28.71 13.68
CA TYR A 15 6.48 -29.30 12.37
C TYR A 15 5.42 -30.39 12.13
N ALA A 16 5.00 -30.55 10.88
CA ALA A 16 4.25 -31.71 10.43
C ALA A 16 5.10 -32.49 9.42
N TYR A 17 5.62 -33.64 9.84
CA TYR A 17 6.17 -34.65 8.93
C TYR A 17 5.14 -35.75 8.70
N TRP A 18 5.16 -36.31 7.49
CA TRP A 18 4.17 -37.25 6.97
C TRP A 18 4.69 -38.67 7.12
N LYS A 19 3.97 -39.55 7.81
CA LYS A 19 4.21 -41.01 7.79
C LYS A 19 3.05 -41.67 7.06
N SER A 20 3.34 -42.43 6.01
CA SER A 20 2.48 -42.69 4.85
C SER A 20 1.30 -43.64 5.06
N ASP A 21 1.16 -44.35 6.18
CA ASP A 21 0.51 -45.66 6.05
C ASP A 21 -0.88 -45.82 6.63
N LEU A 22 -1.48 -44.86 7.36
CA LEU A 22 -2.72 -45.22 8.07
C LEU A 22 -3.93 -44.27 8.10
N HIS A 23 -3.89 -42.99 7.72
CA HIS A 23 -5.13 -42.19 7.55
C HIS A 23 -4.97 -41.12 6.46
N ARG A 24 -5.89 -41.08 5.49
CA ARG A 24 -5.95 -40.01 4.48
C ARG A 24 -6.40 -38.72 5.17
N PRO A 25 -5.59 -37.66 5.20
CA PRO A 25 -5.90 -36.49 6.00
C PRO A 25 -7.03 -35.69 5.35
N GLU A 26 -7.97 -35.23 6.17
CA GLU A 26 -8.99 -34.28 5.73
C GLU A 26 -8.38 -32.89 5.52
N VAL A 27 -8.86 -32.22 4.49
CA VAL A 27 -8.38 -30.94 3.99
C VAL A 27 -9.57 -30.04 3.72
N LEU A 28 -9.51 -28.78 4.10
CA LEU A 28 -10.48 -27.78 3.65
C LEU A 28 -9.94 -27.10 2.41
N ILE A 29 -10.71 -27.07 1.34
CA ILE A 29 -10.40 -26.34 0.11
C ILE A 29 -11.42 -25.27 -0.24
N TRP A 30 -10.99 -24.19 -0.89
CA TRP A 30 -11.88 -23.15 -1.41
C TRP A 30 -11.25 -22.32 -2.54
N SER A 31 -12.07 -21.95 -3.52
CA SER A 31 -11.74 -20.97 -4.58
C SER A 31 -12.54 -19.67 -4.46
N GLY A 32 -13.15 -19.42 -3.31
CA GLY A 32 -14.05 -18.28 -3.08
C GLY A 32 -14.44 -18.11 -1.61
N ARG A 33 -15.71 -17.81 -1.35
CA ARG A 33 -16.23 -17.66 0.03
C ARG A 33 -16.61 -18.99 0.68
N ARG A 34 -16.97 -20.01 -0.11
CA ARG A 34 -17.42 -21.32 0.38
C ARG A 34 -16.22 -22.25 0.55
N ARG A 35 -16.16 -22.98 1.67
CA ARG A 35 -15.15 -24.00 1.96
C ARG A 35 -15.79 -25.37 1.87
N VAL A 36 -15.06 -26.34 1.34
CA VAL A 36 -15.49 -27.74 1.20
C VAL A 36 -14.42 -28.63 1.82
N ALA A 37 -14.86 -29.69 2.49
CA ALA A 37 -13.95 -30.72 2.99
C ALA A 37 -13.57 -31.65 1.83
N ALA A 38 -12.29 -31.97 1.75
CA ALA A 38 -11.68 -32.89 0.82
C ALA A 38 -10.81 -33.87 1.60
N VAL A 39 -10.43 -34.97 0.96
CA VAL A 39 -9.52 -35.97 1.52
C VAL A 39 -8.30 -36.01 0.62
N LEU A 40 -7.10 -35.85 1.17
CA LEU A 40 -5.89 -36.02 0.39
C LEU A 40 -5.66 -37.51 0.12
N GLU A 41 -5.77 -37.90 -1.15
CA GLU A 41 -5.59 -39.28 -1.59
C GLU A 41 -4.13 -39.60 -1.86
N GLU A 42 -3.44 -38.67 -2.52
CA GLU A 42 -2.08 -38.88 -3.01
C GLU A 42 -1.30 -37.57 -2.98
N ARG A 43 -0.01 -37.67 -2.66
CA ARG A 43 0.98 -36.61 -2.90
C ARG A 43 2.02 -37.15 -3.86
N ARG A 44 2.10 -36.57 -5.06
CA ARG A 44 3.08 -36.94 -6.08
C ARG A 44 4.45 -36.31 -5.80
N PRO A 45 5.55 -36.88 -6.32
CA PRO A 45 6.91 -36.36 -6.14
C PRO A 45 7.12 -34.94 -6.66
N ASP A 46 6.35 -34.52 -7.67
CA ASP A 46 6.38 -33.19 -8.28
C ASP A 46 5.66 -32.11 -7.42
N GLY A 47 5.12 -32.49 -6.26
CA GLY A 47 4.38 -31.60 -5.37
C GLY A 47 2.88 -31.52 -5.65
N THR A 48 2.37 -32.28 -6.62
CA THR A 48 0.92 -32.35 -6.88
C THR A 48 0.19 -33.06 -5.74
N LEU A 49 -0.87 -32.43 -5.24
CA LEU A 49 -1.80 -32.99 -4.25
C LEU A 49 -3.09 -33.43 -4.96
N VAL A 50 -3.43 -34.70 -4.84
CA VAL A 50 -4.68 -35.27 -5.38
C VAL A 50 -5.70 -35.35 -4.25
N LEU A 51 -6.77 -34.57 -4.37
CA LEU A 51 -7.79 -34.41 -3.34
C LEU A 51 -9.11 -34.99 -3.82
N SER A 52 -9.73 -35.88 -3.06
CA SER A 52 -11.10 -36.32 -3.33
C SER A 52 -12.12 -35.51 -2.55
N LEU A 53 -13.24 -35.22 -3.20
CA LEU A 53 -14.34 -34.42 -2.65
C LEU A 53 -15.55 -35.33 -2.41
N PRO A 54 -15.94 -35.55 -1.14
CA PRO A 54 -17.01 -36.49 -0.80
C PRO A 54 -18.43 -35.97 -1.09
N GLU A 55 -18.62 -34.65 -1.24
CA GLU A 55 -19.94 -34.04 -1.48
C GLU A 55 -20.18 -33.79 -2.97
N ARG A 56 -21.43 -33.88 -3.46
CA ARG A 56 -21.81 -33.59 -4.86
C ARG A 56 -21.89 -32.09 -5.22
N ASP A 57 -21.99 -31.19 -4.25
CA ASP A 57 -22.20 -29.74 -4.46
C ASP A 57 -20.90 -28.91 -4.53
N TRP A 58 -19.77 -29.58 -4.68
CA TRP A 58 -18.45 -28.97 -4.69
C TRP A 58 -18.10 -28.09 -5.92
N PRO A 59 -18.69 -28.26 -7.14
CA PRO A 59 -18.36 -27.41 -8.28
C PRO A 59 -18.64 -25.93 -8.02
N ALA A 60 -19.57 -25.62 -7.12
CA ALA A 60 -19.86 -24.24 -6.71
C ALA A 60 -18.75 -23.60 -5.83
N ALA A 61 -17.92 -24.41 -5.18
CA ALA A 61 -16.89 -23.98 -4.24
C ALA A 61 -15.49 -23.89 -4.84
N VAL A 62 -15.24 -24.63 -5.92
CA VAL A 62 -13.97 -24.67 -6.65
C VAL A 62 -14.24 -24.18 -8.07
N ARG A 63 -13.88 -22.92 -8.37
CA ARG A 63 -14.10 -22.34 -9.70
C ARG A 63 -12.86 -22.60 -10.56
N PRO A 64 -12.96 -23.23 -11.74
CA PRO A 64 -11.83 -23.35 -12.65
C PRO A 64 -11.21 -21.98 -12.97
N GLY A 65 -9.88 -21.89 -13.03
CA GLY A 65 -9.13 -20.64 -13.26
C GLY A 65 -9.13 -19.65 -12.08
N GLY A 66 -9.67 -20.05 -10.92
CA GLY A 66 -9.59 -19.29 -9.69
C GLY A 66 -8.28 -19.52 -8.93
N ARG A 67 -8.22 -19.04 -7.69
CA ARG A 67 -7.15 -19.39 -6.75
C ARG A 67 -7.69 -20.43 -5.77
N LEU A 68 -7.10 -21.62 -5.76
CA LEU A 68 -7.39 -22.65 -4.78
C LEU A 68 -6.58 -22.42 -3.51
N ALA A 69 -7.29 -22.42 -2.38
CA ALA A 69 -6.71 -22.37 -1.07
C ALA A 69 -6.96 -23.69 -0.35
N LEU A 70 -6.00 -24.16 0.42
CA LEU A 70 -5.97 -25.48 1.02
C LEU A 70 -5.47 -25.42 2.46
N ALA A 71 -6.18 -26.05 3.40
CA ALA A 71 -5.78 -26.10 4.80
C ALA A 71 -6.14 -27.45 5.43
N PHE A 72 -5.18 -28.14 6.05
CA PHE A 72 -5.42 -29.43 6.70
C PHE A 72 -6.34 -29.31 7.92
N ARG A 73 -7.26 -30.28 8.09
CA ARG A 73 -8.34 -30.21 9.08
C ARG A 73 -7.93 -30.69 10.48
N ALA A 74 -6.97 -31.61 10.56
CA ALA A 74 -6.27 -31.95 11.82
C ALA A 74 -5.67 -30.70 12.50
N ASP A 75 -5.44 -29.67 11.70
CA ASP A 75 -4.95 -28.37 12.10
C ASP A 75 -6.08 -27.32 12.30
N ALA A 76 -7.35 -27.54 11.96
CA ALA A 76 -8.38 -26.48 11.90
C ALA A 76 -8.62 -25.74 13.23
N GLY A 77 -8.58 -26.44 14.37
CA GLY A 77 -8.66 -25.84 15.70
C GLY A 77 -7.40 -25.06 16.10
N ARG A 78 -6.22 -25.59 15.77
CA ARG A 78 -4.91 -24.94 16.01
C ARG A 78 -4.62 -23.81 15.01
N LEU A 79 -5.13 -23.87 13.78
CA LEU A 79 -5.07 -22.85 12.72
C LEU A 79 -5.84 -21.60 13.10
N ARG A 80 -7.01 -21.75 13.73
CA ARG A 80 -7.75 -20.61 14.31
C ARG A 80 -6.96 -19.95 15.43
N ARG A 81 -6.29 -20.73 16.28
CA ARG A 81 -5.48 -20.22 17.41
C ARG A 81 -4.14 -19.61 16.97
N ARG A 82 -3.46 -20.22 15.98
CA ARG A 82 -2.10 -19.86 15.51
C ARG A 82 -2.04 -19.07 14.20
N ARG A 83 -3.19 -18.80 13.56
CA ARG A 83 -3.33 -17.96 12.36
C ARG A 83 -2.48 -18.40 11.15
N LEU A 84 -2.17 -19.70 10.97
CA LEU A 84 -1.39 -20.14 9.81
C LEU A 84 -2.17 -19.90 8.50
N VAL A 85 -1.40 -19.64 7.45
CA VAL A 85 -1.88 -19.30 6.11
C VAL A 85 -2.18 -20.59 5.35
N PRO A 86 -3.30 -20.66 4.60
CA PRO A 86 -3.57 -21.79 3.72
C PRO A 86 -2.46 -21.97 2.70
N LEU A 87 -2.24 -23.20 2.24
CA LEU A 87 -1.51 -23.42 1.00
C LEU A 87 -2.35 -22.83 -0.15
N PHE A 88 -1.73 -22.08 -1.05
CA PHE A 88 -2.41 -21.50 -2.21
C PHE A 88 -1.76 -21.95 -3.51
N THR A 89 -2.60 -22.23 -4.50
CA THR A 89 -2.16 -22.43 -5.88
C THR A 89 -3.20 -21.88 -6.85
N THR A 90 -2.73 -21.41 -8.00
CA THR A 90 -3.56 -21.13 -9.18
C THR A 90 -3.45 -22.25 -10.21
N ASP A 91 -2.51 -23.17 -10.03
CA ASP A 91 -2.30 -24.34 -10.88
C ASP A 91 -3.03 -25.53 -10.26
N TYR A 92 -4.28 -25.71 -10.67
CA TYR A 92 -5.05 -26.89 -10.31
C TYR A 92 -6.04 -27.24 -11.41
N THR A 93 -6.30 -28.53 -11.53
CA THR A 93 -7.33 -29.07 -12.40
C THR A 93 -8.43 -29.70 -11.56
N VAL A 94 -9.58 -29.79 -12.19
CA VAL A 94 -10.82 -30.19 -11.55
C VAL A 94 -11.42 -31.31 -12.40
N ASP A 95 -11.48 -32.52 -11.85
CA ASP A 95 -12.15 -33.66 -12.47
C ASP A 95 -13.53 -33.83 -11.83
N ASP A 96 -14.52 -33.23 -12.50
CA ASP A 96 -15.93 -33.25 -12.08
C ASP A 96 -16.50 -34.68 -12.02
N ARG A 97 -16.01 -35.59 -12.87
CA ARG A 97 -16.53 -36.97 -12.97
C ARG A 97 -15.99 -37.84 -11.85
N ALA A 98 -14.71 -37.69 -11.52
CA ALA A 98 -14.08 -38.43 -10.44
C ALA A 98 -14.28 -37.79 -9.06
N GLY A 99 -14.81 -36.57 -8.99
CA GLY A 99 -14.90 -35.82 -7.73
C GLY A 99 -13.51 -35.48 -7.19
N ARG A 100 -12.56 -35.13 -8.08
CA ARG A 100 -11.16 -34.93 -7.72
C ARG A 100 -10.65 -33.54 -8.09
N VAL A 101 -9.75 -33.02 -7.27
CA VAL A 101 -8.97 -31.82 -7.55
C VAL A 101 -7.50 -32.19 -7.50
N GLU A 102 -6.79 -31.97 -8.59
CA GLU A 102 -5.33 -32.08 -8.64
C GLU A 102 -4.77 -30.68 -8.49
N ALA A 103 -4.18 -30.39 -7.33
CA ALA A 103 -3.62 -29.10 -7.00
C ALA A 103 -2.10 -29.18 -7.04
N ARG A 104 -1.48 -28.52 -8.02
CA ARG A 104 -0.03 -28.48 -8.12
C ARG A 104 0.51 -27.40 -7.21
N PHE A 105 1.35 -27.82 -6.26
CA PHE A 105 2.16 -26.92 -5.47
C PHE A 105 3.60 -27.22 -5.88
N PRO A 106 4.25 -26.38 -6.69
CA PRO A 106 5.59 -26.67 -7.16
C PRO A 106 6.48 -27.03 -5.96
N ALA A 107 6.94 -28.29 -5.95
CA ALA A 107 7.86 -28.79 -4.95
C ALA A 107 9.24 -28.18 -5.22
N GLY A 108 9.52 -27.05 -4.56
CA GLY A 108 10.80 -26.36 -4.70
C GLY A 108 10.90 -25.51 -5.97
N LEU A 109 11.89 -24.60 -5.91
CA LEU A 109 12.56 -23.70 -6.88
C LEU A 109 11.80 -23.05 -8.05
N ASP A 110 10.67 -23.56 -8.51
CA ASP A 110 9.85 -22.88 -9.49
C ASP A 110 8.83 -22.02 -8.77
N ALA A 111 9.35 -20.87 -8.33
CA ALA A 111 8.62 -19.78 -7.75
C ALA A 111 7.78 -19.04 -8.81
N GLU A 112 6.93 -19.77 -9.54
CA GLU A 112 5.95 -19.19 -10.44
C GLU A 112 5.13 -18.15 -9.65
N GLY A 113 5.17 -16.91 -10.12
CA GLY A 113 4.51 -15.77 -9.47
C GLY A 113 5.34 -15.02 -8.42
N THR A 114 6.61 -15.39 -8.17
CA THR A 114 7.53 -14.49 -7.44
C THR A 114 8.18 -13.49 -8.38
N ARG A 115 8.35 -12.27 -7.85
CA ARG A 115 8.88 -11.13 -8.57
C ARG A 115 10.25 -10.77 -8.05
N ARG A 116 11.14 -10.45 -8.98
CA ARG A 116 12.48 -9.97 -8.67
C ARG A 116 12.38 -8.60 -8.01
N LEU A 117 13.04 -8.43 -6.87
CA LEU A 117 13.17 -7.12 -6.24
C LEU A 117 14.16 -6.26 -7.06
N PRO A 118 13.92 -4.94 -7.21
CA PRO A 118 14.84 -4.07 -7.95
C PRO A 118 16.28 -4.18 -7.45
N GLU A 119 16.42 -4.25 -6.13
CA GLU A 119 17.67 -4.52 -5.43
C GLU A 119 17.44 -5.67 -4.43
N PRO A 120 18.46 -6.52 -4.21
CA PRO A 120 18.44 -7.48 -3.12
C PRO A 120 18.19 -6.79 -1.78
N VAL A 121 17.32 -7.36 -0.95
CA VAL A 121 17.04 -6.83 0.38
C VAL A 121 17.79 -7.64 1.42
N ALA A 122 18.82 -7.02 2.02
CA ALA A 122 19.57 -7.61 3.12
C ALA A 122 18.64 -7.93 4.30
N ALA A 123 18.82 -9.11 4.89
CA ALA A 123 18.02 -9.60 5.98
C ALA A 123 18.81 -10.54 6.88
N ARG A 124 18.28 -10.73 8.08
CA ARG A 124 18.78 -11.66 9.08
C ARG A 124 17.83 -12.84 9.18
N LEU A 125 18.37 -14.04 9.00
CA LEU A 125 17.64 -15.29 9.15
C LEU A 125 17.97 -15.91 10.52
N ASP A 126 16.93 -16.19 11.29
CA ASP A 126 16.98 -16.91 12.55
C ASP A 126 16.21 -18.23 12.45
N SER A 127 16.74 -19.28 13.08
CA SER A 127 16.03 -20.55 13.26
C SER A 127 16.57 -21.26 14.50
N SER A 128 15.74 -22.11 15.12
CA SER A 128 16.17 -22.93 16.26
C SER A 128 17.31 -23.88 15.90
N VAL A 129 17.35 -24.35 14.65
CA VAL A 129 18.44 -25.22 14.15
C VAL A 129 19.77 -24.49 13.97
N LEU A 130 19.75 -23.16 13.96
CA LEU A 130 20.97 -22.35 13.93
C LEU A 130 21.56 -22.12 15.33
N PHE A 131 20.96 -22.70 16.39
CA PHE A 131 21.42 -22.58 17.78
C PHE A 131 21.68 -21.12 18.21
N GLY A 132 20.78 -20.21 17.80
CA GLY A 132 20.87 -18.79 18.11
C GLY A 132 21.90 -18.01 17.28
N ARG A 133 22.51 -18.61 16.25
CA ARG A 133 23.36 -17.91 15.30
C ARG A 133 22.52 -17.28 14.19
N PRO A 134 22.42 -15.95 14.10
CA PRO A 134 21.77 -15.30 12.97
C PRO A 134 22.62 -15.46 11.71
N LEU A 135 21.99 -15.78 10.59
CA LEU A 135 22.64 -15.87 9.29
C LEU A 135 22.25 -14.65 8.43
N GLN A 136 23.23 -14.02 7.78
CA GLN A 136 22.95 -12.90 6.87
C GLN A 136 22.53 -13.45 5.51
N ILE A 137 21.41 -12.94 4.99
CA ILE A 137 20.85 -13.37 3.71
C ILE A 137 20.47 -12.16 2.87
N ASP A 138 20.39 -12.38 1.55
CA ASP A 138 19.86 -11.41 0.61
C ASP A 138 18.58 -11.94 -0.02
N ILE A 139 17.45 -11.27 0.25
CA ILE A 139 16.16 -11.60 -0.35
C ILE A 139 16.17 -11.08 -1.79
N LEU A 140 16.01 -11.99 -2.75
CA LEU A 140 16.10 -11.67 -4.19
C LEU A 140 14.73 -11.52 -4.84
N ARG A 141 13.78 -12.36 -4.41
CA ARG A 141 12.44 -12.43 -5.00
C ARG A 141 11.38 -12.54 -3.92
N LEU A 142 10.24 -11.91 -4.15
CA LEU A 142 9.07 -12.00 -3.29
C LEU A 142 7.78 -12.16 -4.10
N SER A 143 6.84 -12.88 -3.53
CA SER A 143 5.41 -12.76 -3.77
C SER A 143 4.74 -12.56 -2.40
N PRO A 144 3.43 -12.27 -2.33
CA PRO A 144 2.77 -12.20 -1.04
C PRO A 144 2.85 -13.50 -0.21
N TYR A 145 3.17 -14.66 -0.82
CA TYR A 145 3.16 -15.96 -0.15
C TYR A 145 4.47 -16.73 -0.23
N HIS A 146 5.41 -16.33 -1.08
CA HIS A 146 6.65 -17.06 -1.34
C HIS A 146 7.79 -16.08 -1.57
N GLY A 147 9.01 -16.56 -1.52
CA GLY A 147 10.17 -15.78 -1.94
C GLY A 147 11.40 -16.64 -2.11
N GLU A 148 12.48 -15.97 -2.46
CA GLU A 148 13.81 -16.56 -2.59
C GLU A 148 14.84 -15.66 -1.92
N PHE A 149 15.82 -16.28 -1.28
CA PHE A 149 17.00 -15.60 -0.76
C PHE A 149 18.27 -16.38 -1.10
N VAL A 150 19.41 -15.70 -1.09
CA VAL A 150 20.73 -16.31 -1.11
C VAL A 150 21.37 -16.17 0.25
N ALA A 151 22.07 -17.22 0.68
CA ALA A 151 22.77 -17.32 1.94
C ALA A 151 24.17 -17.89 1.70
N ASP A 152 25.16 -17.37 2.42
CA ASP A 152 26.39 -18.10 2.66
C ASP A 152 26.16 -19.08 3.81
N ASP A 153 25.87 -20.34 3.48
CA ASP A 153 25.63 -21.41 4.44
C ASP A 153 26.76 -22.47 4.36
N PRO A 154 27.98 -22.13 4.80
CA PRO A 154 29.14 -23.00 4.68
C PRO A 154 28.99 -24.31 5.49
N GLY A 155 28.08 -24.33 6.47
CA GLY A 155 27.80 -25.51 7.30
C GLY A 155 26.66 -26.40 6.78
N ARG A 156 25.96 -26.00 5.72
CA ARG A 156 24.70 -26.63 5.27
C ARG A 156 23.70 -26.80 6.42
N CYS A 157 23.59 -25.78 7.26
CA CYS A 157 22.72 -25.77 8.42
C CYS A 157 21.25 -25.61 8.04
N LEU A 158 20.96 -25.13 6.83
CA LEU A 158 19.61 -24.91 6.32
C LEU A 158 19.20 -26.04 5.36
N ALA A 159 17.97 -26.52 5.52
CA ALA A 159 17.38 -27.55 4.68
C ALA A 159 15.89 -27.27 4.40
N PRO A 160 15.36 -27.75 3.26
CA PRO A 160 13.93 -27.72 2.99
C PRO A 160 13.12 -28.35 4.13
N GLY A 161 11.98 -27.74 4.46
CA GLY A 161 11.12 -28.12 5.58
C GLY A 161 11.36 -27.34 6.88
N MET A 162 12.53 -26.70 7.03
CA MET A 162 12.85 -25.91 8.22
C MET A 162 12.00 -24.65 8.33
N SER A 163 11.60 -24.31 9.55
CA SER A 163 10.95 -23.04 9.87
C SER A 163 12.01 -22.00 10.18
N VAL A 164 11.86 -20.83 9.56
CA VAL A 164 12.80 -19.72 9.68
C VAL A 164 12.04 -18.42 9.96
N VAL A 165 12.70 -17.53 10.66
CA VAL A 165 12.27 -16.14 10.85
C VAL A 165 13.24 -15.27 10.07
N ILE A 166 12.72 -14.46 9.16
CA ILE A 166 13.49 -13.52 8.37
C ILE A 166 13.15 -12.11 8.85
N ASP A 167 14.11 -11.45 9.46
CA ASP A 167 14.01 -10.07 9.93
C ASP A 167 14.77 -9.15 8.97
N SER A 168 14.14 -8.08 8.52
CA SER A 168 14.79 -7.10 7.65
C SER A 168 14.31 -5.69 7.96
N TRP A 169 14.96 -4.71 7.36
CA TRP A 169 14.67 -3.30 7.55
C TRP A 169 14.74 -2.57 6.23
N LEU A 170 13.76 -1.72 5.96
CA LEU A 170 13.81 -0.75 4.87
C LEU A 170 13.62 0.66 5.44
N PRO A 171 14.28 1.71 4.90
CA PRO A 171 14.18 3.07 5.42
C PRO A 171 12.74 3.59 5.56
N TRP A 172 11.87 3.24 4.61
CA TRP A 172 10.48 3.71 4.58
C TRP A 172 9.49 2.77 5.31
N LEU A 173 9.85 1.50 5.48
CA LEU A 173 8.98 0.49 6.12
C LEU A 173 9.29 0.31 7.61
N GLY A 174 10.52 0.63 8.02
CA GLY A 174 11.08 0.21 9.29
C GLY A 174 11.42 -1.27 9.31
N GLY A 175 11.52 -1.83 10.53
CA GLY A 175 11.74 -3.27 10.73
C GLY A 175 10.50 -4.09 10.38
N TRP A 176 10.71 -5.19 9.68
CA TRP A 176 9.65 -6.12 9.30
C TRP A 176 10.15 -7.56 9.38
N ARG A 177 9.20 -8.47 9.59
CA ARG A 177 9.45 -9.88 9.86
C ARG A 177 8.62 -10.76 8.95
N LEU A 178 9.23 -11.83 8.44
CA LEU A 178 8.55 -12.95 7.82
C LEU A 178 8.80 -14.23 8.62
N ASN A 179 7.73 -14.90 9.03
CA ASN A 179 7.81 -16.31 9.39
C ASN A 179 7.62 -17.13 8.11
N ALA A 180 8.59 -17.98 7.83
CA ALA A 180 8.62 -18.76 6.60
C ALA A 180 9.02 -20.22 6.86
N GLN A 181 8.76 -21.07 5.88
CA GLN A 181 9.29 -22.42 5.81
C GLN A 181 10.08 -22.57 4.52
N LEU A 182 11.29 -23.11 4.61
CA LEU A 182 12.11 -23.40 3.44
C LEU A 182 11.45 -24.50 2.62
N THR A 183 11.37 -24.32 1.31
CA THR A 183 10.71 -25.25 0.38
C THR A 183 11.68 -25.89 -0.61
N GLY A 184 12.84 -25.30 -0.83
CA GLY A 184 13.87 -25.82 -1.72
C GLY A 184 15.21 -25.14 -1.49
N CYS A 185 16.29 -25.76 -1.96
CA CYS A 185 17.64 -25.22 -1.94
C CYS A 185 18.40 -25.63 -3.21
N ARG A 186 19.27 -24.76 -3.71
CA ARG A 186 20.15 -25.00 -4.85
C ARG A 186 21.49 -24.32 -4.64
N GLU A 187 22.58 -25.04 -4.92
CA GLU A 187 23.91 -24.44 -4.93
C GLU A 187 24.11 -23.58 -6.17
N GLU A 188 24.67 -22.38 -5.97
CA GLU A 188 25.02 -21.43 -7.01
C GLU A 188 26.42 -20.85 -6.74
N ALA A 189 27.02 -20.21 -7.73
CA ALA A 189 28.36 -19.62 -7.59
C ALA A 189 28.44 -18.54 -6.49
N ALA A 190 27.31 -17.86 -6.18
CA ALA A 190 27.23 -16.80 -5.19
C ALA A 190 26.85 -17.29 -3.77
N GLY A 191 26.65 -18.60 -3.57
CA GLY A 191 26.18 -19.18 -2.31
C GLY A 191 25.07 -20.19 -2.52
N VAL A 192 24.29 -20.47 -1.48
CA VAL A 192 23.14 -21.38 -1.56
C VAL A 192 21.87 -20.56 -1.70
N ARG A 193 21.13 -20.77 -2.79
CA ARG A 193 19.81 -20.17 -3.01
C ARG A 193 18.74 -21.02 -2.35
N PHE A 194 17.90 -20.39 -1.54
CA PHE A 194 16.77 -21.04 -0.88
C PHE A 194 15.45 -20.43 -1.35
N SER A 195 14.47 -21.30 -1.57
CA SER A 195 13.07 -20.91 -1.74
C SER A 195 12.34 -21.05 -0.41
N PHE A 196 11.37 -20.19 -0.16
CA PHE A 196 10.55 -20.26 1.04
C PHE A 196 9.08 -19.95 0.78
N ARG A 197 8.21 -20.49 1.64
CA ARG A 197 6.79 -20.13 1.74
C ARG A 197 6.54 -19.36 3.03
N ILE A 198 5.70 -18.35 2.97
CA ILE A 198 5.27 -17.53 4.10
C ILE A 198 4.11 -18.24 4.82
N VAL A 199 4.25 -18.43 6.14
CA VAL A 199 3.34 -19.31 6.88
C VAL A 199 2.24 -18.59 7.68
N ASP A 200 2.31 -17.27 7.84
CA ASP A 200 1.33 -16.50 8.62
C ASP A 200 0.85 -15.21 7.92
N ARG A 201 -0.34 -14.72 8.32
CA ARG A 201 -1.01 -13.59 7.68
C ARG A 201 -0.32 -12.24 7.90
N ALA A 202 0.40 -12.06 9.00
CA ALA A 202 1.14 -10.83 9.25
C ALA A 202 2.33 -10.74 8.29
N SER A 203 3.05 -11.84 8.10
CA SER A 203 4.15 -11.96 7.14
C SER A 203 3.67 -11.80 5.69
N VAL A 204 2.51 -12.36 5.32
CA VAL A 204 1.90 -12.12 3.99
C VAL A 204 1.65 -10.62 3.75
N ARG A 205 1.17 -9.91 4.77
CA ARG A 205 0.96 -8.45 4.68
C ARG A 205 2.26 -7.69 4.61
N ALA A 206 3.30 -8.11 5.33
CA ALA A 206 4.62 -7.49 5.28
C ALA A 206 5.23 -7.64 3.88
N SER A 207 5.28 -8.86 3.34
CA SER A 207 5.75 -9.12 1.98
C SER A 207 4.95 -8.34 0.93
N ALA A 208 3.62 -8.33 1.04
CA ALA A 208 2.74 -7.54 0.16
C ALA A 208 3.05 -6.05 0.20
N VAL A 209 3.34 -5.49 1.39
CA VAL A 209 3.72 -4.08 1.54
C VAL A 209 5.07 -3.82 0.89
N VAL A 210 6.07 -4.68 1.11
CA VAL A 210 7.39 -4.57 0.45
C VAL A 210 7.21 -4.53 -1.06
N LEU A 211 6.50 -5.49 -1.65
CA LEU A 211 6.27 -5.57 -3.09
C LEU A 211 5.56 -4.34 -3.66
N VAL A 212 4.50 -3.87 -3.01
CA VAL A 212 3.80 -2.66 -3.48
C VAL A 212 4.68 -1.41 -3.30
N GLY A 213 5.62 -1.40 -2.36
CA GLY A 213 6.53 -0.28 -2.16
C GLY A 213 7.79 -0.28 -3.05
N THR A 214 8.18 -1.44 -3.60
CA THR A 214 9.48 -1.57 -4.32
C THR A 214 9.35 -1.99 -5.79
N ASP A 215 8.50 -2.96 -6.15
CA ASP A 215 8.45 -3.48 -7.55
C ASP A 215 7.55 -2.63 -8.46
N PRO A 216 8.08 -1.84 -9.41
CA PRO A 216 7.29 -0.90 -10.23
C PRO A 216 6.07 -1.52 -10.91
N GLY A 217 6.10 -2.81 -11.26
CA GLY A 217 4.98 -3.49 -11.93
C GLY A 217 3.96 -4.13 -10.99
N PHE A 218 4.08 -3.96 -9.67
CA PHE A 218 3.21 -4.61 -8.69
C PHE A 218 2.37 -3.58 -7.92
N GLY A 219 1.11 -3.45 -8.30
CA GLY A 219 0.15 -2.53 -7.73
C GLY A 219 -0.96 -3.23 -6.93
N PHE A 220 -2.05 -2.50 -6.72
CA PHE A 220 -3.19 -3.04 -5.98
C PHE A 220 -4.05 -4.02 -6.76
N ALA A 221 -4.00 -3.99 -8.09
CA ALA A 221 -4.68 -4.98 -8.92
C ALA A 221 -4.07 -6.37 -8.69
N GLU A 222 -2.74 -6.45 -8.71
CA GLU A 222 -1.93 -7.64 -8.48
C GLU A 222 -2.15 -8.16 -7.05
N LEU A 223 -2.15 -7.28 -6.05
CA LEU A 223 -2.49 -7.69 -4.67
C LEU A 223 -3.87 -8.34 -4.58
N ARG A 224 -4.88 -7.74 -5.22
CA ARG A 224 -6.25 -8.28 -5.22
C ARG A 224 -6.33 -9.60 -5.97
N ALA A 225 -5.64 -9.75 -7.09
CA ALA A 225 -5.52 -10.99 -7.84
C ALA A 225 -4.83 -12.08 -6.98
N ALA A 226 -3.80 -11.71 -6.24
CA ALA A 226 -3.16 -12.55 -5.21
C ALA A 226 -4.04 -12.74 -3.95
N GLY A 227 -5.27 -12.24 -3.94
CA GLY A 227 -6.24 -12.38 -2.85
C GLY A 227 -5.80 -11.76 -1.52
N VAL A 228 -4.90 -10.78 -1.56
CA VAL A 228 -4.48 -9.97 -0.43
C VAL A 228 -5.23 -8.66 -0.46
N ARG A 229 -5.85 -8.29 0.67
CA ARG A 229 -6.52 -6.99 0.77
C ARG A 229 -5.48 -5.89 1.01
N PRO A 230 -5.46 -4.80 0.22
CA PRO A 230 -4.60 -3.65 0.46
C PRO A 230 -5.13 -2.89 1.68
N ALA A 231 -4.75 -3.34 2.87
CA ALA A 231 -5.17 -2.73 4.13
C ALA A 231 -4.01 -1.91 4.71
N ARG A 232 -4.32 -0.69 5.15
CA ARG A 232 -3.38 0.19 5.87
C ARG A 232 -2.12 0.57 5.10
N VAL A 233 -2.11 0.44 3.77
CA VAL A 233 -0.96 0.84 2.93
C VAL A 233 -0.74 2.37 3.01
N ALA A 234 -1.81 3.13 3.23
CA ALA A 234 -1.79 4.58 3.43
C ALA A 234 -0.80 5.07 4.50
N ARG A 235 -0.47 4.24 5.50
CA ARG A 235 0.46 4.61 6.58
C ARG A 235 1.92 4.68 6.13
N TYR A 236 2.22 4.10 4.98
CA TYR A 236 3.56 4.06 4.37
C TYR A 236 3.71 5.09 3.25
N LEU A 237 2.67 5.89 3.02
CA LEU A 237 2.78 7.04 2.12
C LEU A 237 3.67 8.09 2.78
N THR A 238 4.68 8.51 2.05
CA THR A 238 5.51 9.66 2.40
C THR A 238 5.33 10.73 1.35
N VAL A 239 5.38 12.00 1.74
CA VAL A 239 5.35 13.11 0.80
C VAL A 239 6.67 13.84 0.92
N ARG A 240 7.36 14.02 -0.20
CA ARG A 240 8.64 14.74 -0.27
C ARG A 240 8.45 15.98 -1.13
N THR A 241 9.08 17.07 -0.73
CA THR A 241 9.26 18.23 -1.60
C THR A 241 10.22 17.86 -2.72
N VAL A 242 9.89 18.26 -3.95
CA VAL A 242 10.79 18.14 -5.10
C VAL A 242 11.99 19.05 -4.86
N ALA A 243 13.19 18.47 -4.88
CA ALA A 243 14.43 19.16 -4.53
C ALA A 243 15.53 19.01 -5.61
N ASP A 244 15.37 18.07 -6.52
CA ASP A 244 16.34 17.71 -7.54
C ASP A 244 15.64 17.26 -8.83
N ASP A 245 16.41 17.09 -9.92
CA ASP A 245 15.89 16.71 -11.23
C ASP A 245 15.21 15.33 -11.22
N VAL A 246 15.66 14.43 -10.35
CA VAL A 246 15.10 13.07 -10.23
C VAL A 246 13.68 13.14 -9.67
N THR A 247 13.50 13.81 -8.53
CA THR A 247 12.19 14.01 -7.91
C THR A 247 11.29 14.90 -8.74
N HIS A 248 11.86 15.83 -9.51
CA HIS A 248 11.11 16.64 -10.48
C HIS A 248 10.54 15.78 -11.60
N ARG A 249 11.38 14.95 -12.23
CA ARG A 249 10.93 14.01 -13.28
C ARG A 249 9.88 13.04 -12.75
N GLN A 250 10.06 12.49 -11.55
CA GLN A 250 9.04 11.64 -10.90
C GLN A 250 7.69 12.34 -10.74
N ALA A 251 7.69 13.62 -10.33
CA ALA A 251 6.47 14.40 -10.22
C ALA A 251 5.80 14.57 -11.60
N LEU A 252 6.56 14.90 -12.64
CA LEU A 252 6.04 15.05 -14.00
C LEU A 252 5.53 13.73 -14.59
N ASP A 253 6.22 12.61 -14.35
CA ASP A 253 5.80 11.27 -14.77
C ASP A 253 4.41 10.94 -14.21
N VAL A 254 4.20 11.18 -12.90
CA VAL A 254 2.89 10.97 -12.27
C VAL A 254 1.83 11.92 -12.83
N ARG A 255 2.17 13.17 -13.15
CA ARG A 255 1.25 14.11 -13.82
C ARG A 255 0.82 13.58 -15.18
N LEU A 256 1.77 13.09 -15.99
CA LEU A 256 1.50 12.54 -17.31
C LEU A 256 0.63 11.29 -17.22
N VAL A 257 1.00 10.31 -16.39
CA VAL A 257 0.23 9.08 -16.16
C VAL A 257 -1.19 9.38 -15.69
N GLY A 258 -1.33 10.30 -14.73
CA GLY A 258 -2.63 10.72 -14.20
C GLY A 258 -3.52 11.37 -15.25
N ASN A 259 -2.97 12.23 -16.12
CA ASN A 259 -3.72 12.88 -17.19
C ASN A 259 -4.10 11.90 -18.31
N ARG A 260 -3.20 11.01 -18.72
CA ARG A 260 -3.44 9.98 -19.74
C ARG A 260 -4.59 9.05 -19.38
N HIS A 261 -4.70 8.70 -18.10
CA HIS A 261 -5.82 7.90 -17.62
C HIS A 261 -7.20 8.55 -17.87
N PHE A 262 -7.26 9.88 -17.94
CA PHE A 262 -8.47 10.62 -18.28
C PHE A 262 -8.56 10.98 -19.78
N GLY A 263 -7.73 10.37 -20.64
CA GLY A 263 -7.69 10.65 -22.07
C GLY A 263 -7.08 12.00 -22.43
N ARG A 264 -6.28 12.59 -21.54
CA ARG A 264 -5.59 13.88 -21.73
C ARG A 264 -4.09 13.64 -21.96
N LEU A 265 -3.42 14.49 -22.75
CA LEU A 265 -1.98 14.39 -22.99
C LEU A 265 -1.54 12.99 -23.52
N THR A 266 -2.35 12.39 -24.39
CA THR A 266 -2.09 11.05 -24.94
C THR A 266 -0.97 11.03 -25.98
N ASP A 267 -0.72 12.18 -26.61
CA ASP A 267 0.27 12.43 -27.65
C ASP A 267 1.64 12.88 -27.11
N VAL A 268 1.67 13.49 -25.93
CA VAL A 268 2.90 13.84 -25.20
C VAL A 268 3.73 12.58 -24.98
N ARG A 269 5.02 12.56 -25.33
CA ARG A 269 5.88 11.38 -25.17
C ARG A 269 6.76 11.46 -23.94
N ASP A 270 7.35 12.63 -23.71
CA ASP A 270 8.22 12.91 -22.57
C ASP A 270 7.44 13.64 -21.47
N SER A 271 7.63 13.24 -20.21
CA SER A 271 6.99 13.90 -19.06
C SER A 271 7.48 15.32 -18.84
N VAL A 272 8.69 15.67 -19.31
CA VAL A 272 9.23 17.04 -19.24
C VAL A 272 8.32 18.05 -19.95
N GLU A 273 7.62 17.63 -21.00
CA GLU A 273 6.67 18.48 -21.75
C GLU A 273 5.42 18.87 -20.91
N VAL A 274 5.18 18.19 -19.79
CA VAL A 274 4.05 18.48 -18.88
C VAL A 274 4.42 19.58 -17.86
N ALA A 275 5.68 20.01 -17.81
CA ALA A 275 6.09 21.15 -17.02
C ALA A 275 5.51 22.46 -17.59
N ASP A 276 5.21 23.41 -16.71
CA ASP A 276 4.77 24.74 -17.11
C ASP A 276 5.56 25.85 -16.39
N ARG A 277 5.34 27.10 -16.81
CA ARG A 277 6.05 28.28 -16.27
C ARG A 277 5.94 28.44 -14.75
N LEU A 278 4.88 27.93 -14.13
CA LEU A 278 4.64 28.08 -12.69
C LEU A 278 5.41 27.04 -11.88
N ASP A 279 5.95 25.97 -12.50
CA ASP A 279 6.79 25.01 -11.78
C ASP A 279 8.06 25.64 -11.19
N ALA A 280 8.60 26.70 -11.82
CA ALA A 280 9.73 27.48 -11.30
C ALA A 280 9.37 28.38 -10.10
N HIS A 281 8.08 28.61 -9.84
CA HIS A 281 7.58 29.50 -8.79
C HIS A 281 6.71 28.77 -7.76
N ALA A 282 6.82 27.45 -7.70
CA ALA A 282 5.97 26.63 -6.89
C ALA A 282 6.76 25.61 -6.07
N VAL A 283 6.17 25.21 -4.95
CA VAL A 283 6.62 24.05 -4.21
C VAL A 283 5.87 22.84 -4.76
N SER A 284 6.58 21.98 -5.47
CA SER A 284 6.04 20.70 -5.94
C SER A 284 6.34 19.59 -4.94
N PHE A 285 5.45 18.62 -4.90
CA PHE A 285 5.55 17.44 -4.05
C PHE A 285 5.44 16.18 -4.88
N VAL A 286 6.14 15.13 -4.43
CA VAL A 286 5.93 13.76 -4.85
C VAL A 286 5.47 12.95 -3.65
N CYS A 287 4.37 12.22 -3.81
CA CYS A 287 3.89 11.25 -2.85
C CYS A 287 4.43 9.87 -3.23
N LEU A 288 5.19 9.28 -2.33
CA LEU A 288 5.83 7.99 -2.52
C LEU A 288 5.12 6.93 -1.69
N LEU A 289 4.92 5.75 -2.29
CA LEU A 289 4.65 4.52 -1.56
C LEU A 289 5.91 3.68 -1.60
N GLY A 290 6.65 3.67 -0.49
CA GLY A 290 8.03 3.21 -0.49
C GLY A 290 8.89 4.07 -1.41
N GLU A 291 9.36 3.49 -2.51
CA GLU A 291 10.18 4.17 -3.51
C GLU A 291 9.38 4.58 -4.76
N LYS A 292 8.13 4.11 -4.88
CA LYS A 292 7.31 4.38 -6.06
C LYS A 292 6.63 5.74 -5.98
N PRO A 293 6.74 6.59 -7.01
CA PRO A 293 5.93 7.80 -7.11
C PRO A 293 4.49 7.44 -7.47
N VAL A 294 3.57 7.69 -6.53
CA VAL A 294 2.14 7.33 -6.65
C VAL A 294 1.21 8.55 -6.68
N GLY A 295 1.76 9.74 -6.43
CA GLY A 295 1.02 10.99 -6.46
C GLY A 295 1.95 12.18 -6.59
N THR A 296 1.38 13.32 -6.99
CA THR A 296 2.07 14.59 -7.04
C THR A 296 1.08 15.73 -6.82
N GLY A 297 1.57 16.85 -6.33
CA GLY A 297 0.82 18.08 -6.19
C GLY A 297 1.75 19.27 -6.27
N ARG A 298 1.19 20.43 -6.60
CA ARG A 298 1.91 21.69 -6.67
C ARG A 298 1.20 22.73 -5.83
N VAL A 299 1.98 23.54 -5.14
CA VAL A 299 1.49 24.71 -4.42
C VAL A 299 2.24 25.94 -4.90
N VAL A 300 1.53 26.83 -5.59
CA VAL A 300 2.08 28.10 -6.07
C VAL A 300 1.96 29.14 -4.97
N VAL A 301 3.10 29.72 -4.60
CA VAL A 301 3.19 30.72 -3.54
C VAL A 301 3.29 32.09 -4.20
N ASN A 302 2.15 32.79 -4.28
CA ASN A 302 2.09 34.06 -5.00
C ASN A 302 2.65 35.26 -4.20
N THR A 303 2.72 35.20 -2.87
CA THR A 303 3.16 36.33 -2.00
C THR A 303 2.47 37.68 -2.29
N GLY A 304 1.26 37.68 -2.85
CA GLY A 304 0.56 38.91 -3.28
C GLY A 304 0.87 39.34 -4.73
N ASN A 305 1.81 38.68 -5.41
CA ASN A 305 2.05 38.88 -6.83
C ASN A 305 0.95 38.20 -7.66
N ARG A 306 0.08 39.02 -8.25
CA ARG A 306 -1.05 38.58 -9.10
C ARG A 306 -0.62 37.78 -10.33
N ALA A 307 0.55 38.05 -10.90
CA ALA A 307 1.05 37.36 -12.09
C ALA A 307 1.43 35.88 -11.84
N LEU A 308 1.58 35.50 -10.56
CA LEU A 308 1.89 34.13 -10.14
C LEU A 308 0.64 33.30 -9.82
N SER A 309 -0.58 33.82 -9.99
CA SER A 309 -1.81 33.02 -9.88
C SER A 309 -2.34 32.68 -11.27
N GLU A 310 -2.42 31.38 -11.59
CA GLU A 310 -2.96 30.87 -12.87
C GLU A 310 -4.40 31.37 -13.02
N ILE A 311 -5.19 31.23 -11.95
CA ILE A 311 -6.59 31.67 -11.91
C ILE A 311 -6.73 33.17 -12.13
N GLU A 312 -5.89 34.00 -11.50
CA GLU A 312 -5.92 35.45 -11.72
C GLU A 312 -5.62 35.81 -13.17
N THR A 313 -4.65 35.13 -13.80
CA THR A 313 -4.24 35.42 -15.17
C THR A 313 -5.20 34.88 -16.24
N GLU A 314 -5.96 33.82 -15.94
CA GLU A 314 -6.81 33.13 -16.91
C GLU A 314 -8.30 33.50 -16.80
N THR A 315 -8.68 34.27 -15.78
CA THR A 315 -10.10 34.57 -15.47
C THR A 315 -10.31 36.05 -15.18
N VAL A 316 -11.53 36.43 -14.74
CA VAL A 316 -11.88 37.79 -14.31
C VAL A 316 -11.23 38.23 -12.98
N GLY A 317 -10.34 37.40 -12.42
CA GLY A 317 -9.61 37.67 -11.19
C GLY A 317 -10.28 37.09 -9.94
N LEU A 318 -9.49 36.86 -8.89
CA LEU A 318 -9.96 36.37 -7.61
C LEU A 318 -10.60 37.49 -6.77
N PRO A 319 -11.63 37.18 -5.96
CA PRO A 319 -12.23 38.16 -5.06
C PRO A 319 -11.20 38.81 -4.13
N VAL A 320 -11.31 40.12 -3.91
CA VAL A 320 -10.35 40.90 -3.10
C VAL A 320 -10.16 40.35 -1.69
N HIS A 321 -11.20 39.76 -1.09
CA HIS A 321 -11.09 39.17 0.25
C HIS A 321 -10.16 37.94 0.31
N ILE A 322 -10.03 37.19 -0.79
CA ILE A 322 -9.09 36.06 -0.90
C ILE A 322 -7.66 36.59 -0.90
N TRP A 323 -7.39 37.64 -1.68
CA TRP A 323 -6.10 38.33 -1.69
C TRP A 323 -5.73 38.89 -0.30
N ARG A 324 -6.67 39.58 0.36
CA ARG A 324 -6.46 40.13 1.71
C ARG A 324 -6.16 39.06 2.76
N GLY A 325 -6.81 37.90 2.67
CA GLY A 325 -6.58 36.80 3.61
C GLY A 325 -5.34 35.97 3.30
N ARG A 326 -4.66 36.23 2.17
CA ARG A 326 -3.55 35.45 1.63
C ARG A 326 -3.97 34.02 1.29
N PHE A 327 -3.44 33.52 0.17
CA PHE A 327 -3.75 32.17 -0.27
C PHE A 327 -2.55 31.53 -0.94
N VAL A 328 -2.57 30.20 -0.96
CA VAL A 328 -1.77 29.42 -1.90
C VAL A 328 -2.68 28.78 -2.93
N GLU A 329 -2.17 28.66 -4.15
CA GLU A 329 -2.89 28.00 -5.23
C GLU A 329 -2.45 26.54 -5.33
N VAL A 330 -3.39 25.62 -5.18
CA VAL A 330 -3.16 24.18 -5.24
C VAL A 330 -3.49 23.71 -6.65
N SER A 331 -2.47 23.26 -7.38
CA SER A 331 -2.59 22.87 -8.78
C SER A 331 -1.84 21.57 -9.06
N ARG A 332 -2.02 21.05 -10.28
CA ARG A 332 -1.35 19.84 -10.80
C ARG A 332 -1.39 18.63 -9.85
N LEU A 333 -2.49 18.48 -9.10
CA LEU A 333 -2.74 17.28 -8.30
C LEU A 333 -3.02 16.10 -9.24
N ALA A 334 -2.12 15.12 -9.24
CA ALA A 334 -2.27 13.90 -10.00
C ALA A 334 -1.96 12.68 -9.12
N ILE A 335 -2.62 11.57 -9.43
CA ILE A 335 -2.50 10.32 -8.70
C ILE A 335 -2.35 9.23 -9.75
N ASP A 336 -1.40 8.34 -9.51
CA ASP A 336 -1.30 7.10 -10.26
C ASP A 336 -2.66 6.34 -10.19
N PRO A 337 -3.24 5.95 -11.33
CA PRO A 337 -4.54 5.30 -11.38
C PRO A 337 -4.66 4.04 -10.52
N GLU A 338 -3.59 3.25 -10.41
CA GLU A 338 -3.57 2.01 -9.63
C GLU A 338 -3.63 2.27 -8.13
N HIS A 339 -3.21 3.47 -7.71
CA HIS A 339 -3.10 3.90 -6.33
C HIS A 339 -4.27 4.80 -5.88
N ARG A 340 -5.33 4.91 -6.69
CA ARG A 340 -6.55 5.61 -6.30
C ARG A 340 -7.22 4.94 -5.09
N GLY A 341 -7.63 5.76 -4.14
CA GLY A 341 -8.21 5.29 -2.88
C GLY A 341 -7.19 4.81 -1.84
N ALA A 342 -5.87 4.86 -2.12
CA ALA A 342 -4.83 4.50 -1.14
C ALA A 342 -4.63 5.55 -0.02
N GLY A 343 -5.33 6.67 -0.06
CA GLY A 343 -5.06 7.83 0.79
C GLY A 343 -4.05 8.84 0.22
N VAL A 344 -3.60 8.68 -1.03
CA VAL A 344 -2.65 9.61 -1.69
C VAL A 344 -3.14 11.06 -1.65
N VAL A 345 -4.41 11.32 -1.97
CA VAL A 345 -5.02 12.66 -1.88
C VAL A 345 -4.88 13.24 -0.47
N VAL A 346 -5.19 12.44 0.55
CA VAL A 346 -5.12 12.88 1.94
C VAL A 346 -3.68 13.23 2.33
N ALA A 347 -2.71 12.43 1.89
CA ALA A 347 -1.29 12.71 2.12
C ALA A 347 -0.85 14.01 1.44
N LEU A 348 -1.23 14.23 0.18
CA LEU A 348 -0.92 15.47 -0.55
C LEU A 348 -1.59 16.70 0.09
N PHE A 349 -2.87 16.61 0.46
CA PHE A 349 -3.57 17.72 1.14
C PHE A 349 -2.97 18.05 2.50
N ARG A 350 -2.49 17.06 3.26
CA ARG A 350 -1.74 17.30 4.51
C ARG A 350 -0.52 18.16 4.25
N GLU A 351 0.24 17.83 3.22
CA GLU A 351 1.46 18.55 2.88
C GLU A 351 1.16 19.96 2.36
N THR A 352 0.14 20.10 1.51
CA THR A 352 -0.38 21.42 1.07
C THR A 352 -0.78 22.29 2.27
N ALA A 353 -1.52 21.73 3.22
CA ALA A 353 -1.93 22.48 4.41
C ALA A 353 -0.73 22.81 5.32
N ARG A 354 0.23 21.90 5.46
CA ARG A 354 1.47 22.15 6.21
C ARG A 354 2.19 23.38 5.66
N LEU A 355 2.35 23.44 4.34
CA LEU A 355 2.96 24.59 3.67
C LEU A 355 2.11 25.85 3.85
N ALA A 356 0.81 25.77 3.63
CA ALA A 356 -0.08 26.92 3.74
C ALA A 356 -0.11 27.52 5.16
N PHE A 357 -0.11 26.67 6.20
CA PHE A 357 0.00 27.12 7.59
C PHE A 357 1.34 27.79 7.87
N ASN A 358 2.46 27.21 7.40
CA ASN A 358 3.78 27.82 7.58
C ASN A 358 3.95 29.16 6.84
N LEU A 359 3.15 29.40 5.80
CA LEU A 359 3.14 30.66 5.05
C LEU A 359 2.13 31.69 5.59
N ASP A 360 1.42 31.37 6.68
CA ASP A 360 0.31 32.16 7.23
C ASP A 360 -0.77 32.48 6.19
N CYS A 361 -1.04 31.54 5.29
CA CYS A 361 -2.14 31.65 4.33
C CYS A 361 -3.45 31.22 4.98
N ARG A 362 -4.53 31.95 4.74
CA ARG A 362 -5.88 31.59 5.22
C ARG A 362 -6.59 30.65 4.26
N TYR A 363 -6.37 30.84 2.96
CA TYR A 363 -7.11 30.13 1.93
C TYR A 363 -6.22 29.14 1.18
N LEU A 364 -6.79 27.98 0.85
CA LEU A 364 -6.35 27.16 -0.27
C LEU A 364 -7.27 27.46 -1.44
N VAL A 365 -6.72 27.88 -2.57
CA VAL A 365 -7.50 28.09 -3.80
C VAL A 365 -7.14 27.00 -4.79
N LEU A 366 -8.12 26.40 -5.44
CA LEU A 366 -7.91 25.28 -6.36
C LEU A 366 -8.96 25.22 -7.45
N ASP A 367 -8.61 24.57 -8.55
CA ASP A 367 -9.52 24.21 -9.63
C ASP A 367 -10.16 22.85 -9.37
N ALA A 368 -11.46 22.75 -9.63
CA ALA A 368 -12.22 21.51 -9.50
C ALA A 368 -13.10 21.30 -10.73
N ILE A 369 -12.87 20.22 -11.48
CA ILE A 369 -13.88 19.74 -12.42
C ILE A 369 -15.15 19.36 -11.64
N GLU A 370 -16.33 19.46 -12.27
CA GLU A 370 -17.63 19.28 -11.58
C GLU A 370 -17.69 17.99 -10.73
N LYS A 371 -17.11 16.89 -11.22
CA LYS A 371 -17.05 15.59 -10.50
C LYS A 371 -16.30 15.64 -9.16
N LEU A 372 -15.34 16.56 -9.01
CA LEU A 372 -14.52 16.70 -7.81
C LEU A 372 -15.10 17.71 -6.81
N VAL A 373 -16.01 18.57 -7.23
CA VAL A 373 -16.60 19.60 -6.37
C VAL A 373 -17.21 19.01 -5.09
N PRO A 374 -18.01 17.93 -5.13
CA PRO A 374 -18.55 17.33 -3.90
C PRO A 374 -17.48 16.82 -2.93
N ALA A 375 -16.31 16.40 -3.44
CA ALA A 375 -15.21 15.97 -2.59
C ALA A 375 -14.56 17.16 -1.87
N TYR A 376 -14.39 18.29 -2.55
CA TYR A 376 -13.83 19.49 -1.94
C TYR A 376 -14.81 20.20 -1.00
N GLU A 377 -16.11 20.16 -1.28
CA GLU A 377 -17.13 20.66 -0.36
C GLU A 377 -17.12 19.91 0.98
N LYS A 378 -16.82 18.59 0.98
CA LYS A 378 -16.67 17.81 2.22
C LYS A 378 -15.55 18.33 3.14
N ILE A 379 -14.50 18.93 2.57
CA ILE A 379 -13.40 19.55 3.35
C ILE A 379 -13.57 21.04 3.60
N GLY A 380 -14.75 21.58 3.29
CA GLY A 380 -15.05 22.99 3.53
C GLY A 380 -14.74 23.91 2.35
N GLY A 381 -14.50 23.35 1.17
CA GLY A 381 -14.40 24.12 -0.05
C GLY A 381 -15.73 24.80 -0.40
N THR A 382 -15.65 26.03 -0.90
CA THR A 382 -16.77 26.81 -1.41
C THR A 382 -16.49 27.23 -2.84
N ARG A 383 -17.48 27.11 -3.72
CA ARG A 383 -17.39 27.59 -5.10
C ARG A 383 -17.26 29.12 -5.10
N LEU A 384 -16.25 29.65 -5.80
CA LEU A 384 -16.18 31.06 -6.14
C LEU A 384 -17.04 31.32 -7.38
N PRO A 385 -17.47 32.58 -7.65
CA PRO A 385 -18.23 32.93 -8.84
C PRO A 385 -17.34 32.98 -10.10
N ILE A 386 -16.48 31.97 -10.27
CA ILE A 386 -15.52 31.85 -11.36
C ILE A 386 -15.62 30.43 -11.91
N VAL A 387 -15.89 30.35 -13.21
CA VAL A 387 -16.00 29.11 -13.96
C VAL A 387 -15.15 29.26 -15.21
N LYS A 388 -14.35 28.24 -15.51
CA LYS A 388 -13.51 28.18 -16.70
C LYS A 388 -13.58 26.81 -17.37
N THR A 389 -13.02 26.70 -18.56
CA THR A 389 -12.88 25.42 -19.26
C THR A 389 -11.52 24.82 -18.92
N HIS A 390 -11.46 23.50 -18.68
CA HIS A 390 -10.20 22.82 -18.42
C HIS A 390 -9.25 22.93 -19.64
N PRO A 391 -7.94 23.16 -19.46
CA PRO A 391 -7.02 23.41 -20.58
C PRO A 391 -6.90 22.20 -21.53
N TYR A 392 -7.01 20.98 -20.98
CA TYR A 392 -6.85 19.72 -21.72
C TYR A 392 -8.16 18.94 -21.90
N SER A 393 -9.29 19.46 -21.44
CA SER A 393 -10.58 18.81 -21.62
C SER A 393 -11.69 19.84 -21.75
N LYS A 394 -12.77 19.52 -22.47
CA LYS A 394 -13.94 20.42 -22.58
C LYS A 394 -14.79 20.44 -21.30
N GLU A 395 -14.23 20.02 -20.17
CA GLU A 395 -14.94 19.95 -18.89
C GLU A 395 -14.99 21.32 -18.22
N THR A 396 -16.13 21.61 -17.60
CA THR A 396 -16.31 22.78 -16.75
C THR A 396 -15.49 22.65 -15.47
N VAL A 397 -14.74 23.70 -15.16
CA VAL A 397 -13.90 23.83 -13.96
C VAL A 397 -14.46 24.96 -13.09
N HIS A 398 -14.70 24.64 -11.83
CA HIS A 398 -15.07 25.59 -10.80
C HIS A 398 -13.83 25.97 -10.01
N VAL A 399 -13.62 27.28 -9.82
CA VAL A 399 -12.64 27.74 -8.85
C VAL A 399 -13.24 27.58 -7.46
N MET A 400 -12.48 26.96 -6.57
CA MET A 400 -12.88 26.70 -5.19
C MET A 400 -11.90 27.34 -4.22
N ALA A 401 -12.43 27.83 -3.10
CA ALA A 401 -11.64 28.30 -1.97
C ALA A 401 -11.98 27.50 -0.71
N ILE A 402 -10.96 27.07 0.02
CA ILE A 402 -11.08 26.46 1.34
C ILE A 402 -10.55 27.47 2.36
N ASP A 403 -11.45 28.05 3.15
CA ASP A 403 -11.09 28.94 4.27
C ASP A 403 -10.64 28.10 5.47
N MET A 404 -9.33 27.89 5.61
CA MET A 404 -8.76 27.09 6.69
C MET A 404 -9.06 27.71 8.06
N GLY A 405 -9.08 29.04 8.15
CA GLY A 405 -9.43 29.76 9.37
C GLY A 405 -10.85 29.46 9.85
N ARG A 406 -11.81 29.51 8.92
CA ARG A 406 -13.20 29.11 9.21
C ARG A 406 -13.31 27.63 9.57
N GLN A 407 -12.61 26.75 8.84
CA GLN A 407 -12.64 25.33 9.16
C GLN A 407 -12.04 25.04 10.53
N LEU A 408 -11.02 25.78 10.97
CA LEU A 408 -10.48 25.72 12.32
C LEU A 408 -11.47 26.23 13.37
N GLY A 409 -12.16 27.33 13.10
CA GLY A 409 -13.05 28.00 14.06
C GLY A 409 -14.42 27.35 14.30
N VAL A 410 -14.79 26.26 13.61
CA VAL A 410 -16.16 25.68 13.70
C VAL A 410 -16.16 24.18 14.02
N LEU A 411 -16.86 23.76 15.08
CA LEU A 411 -17.17 22.35 15.36
C LEU A 411 -18.45 21.94 14.62
N GLY A 412 -18.32 21.59 13.33
CA GLY A 412 -19.45 21.15 12.49
C GLY A 412 -19.43 19.65 12.19
N ARG A 413 -20.43 19.16 11.43
CA ARG A 413 -20.50 17.75 10.96
C ARG A 413 -19.25 17.28 10.20
N ARG A 414 -18.50 18.21 9.61
CA ARG A 414 -17.27 17.94 8.84
C ARG A 414 -16.03 17.81 9.72
N TRP A 415 -16.12 18.14 11.01
CA TRP A 415 -15.00 18.15 11.93
C TRP A 415 -14.21 16.83 11.99
N PRO A 416 -14.84 15.64 12.13
CA PRO A 416 -14.08 14.39 12.21
C PRO A 416 -13.26 14.11 10.94
N TYR A 417 -13.83 14.43 9.77
CA TYR A 417 -13.13 14.29 8.50
C TYR A 417 -11.96 15.27 8.40
N TRP A 418 -12.21 16.53 8.77
CA TRP A 418 -11.19 17.57 8.74
C TRP A 418 -10.05 17.26 9.72
N GLN A 419 -10.37 16.71 10.89
CA GLN A 419 -9.39 16.23 11.87
C GLN A 419 -8.62 15.02 11.36
N TYR A 420 -9.28 14.06 10.69
CA TYR A 420 -8.60 12.94 10.07
C TYR A 420 -7.59 13.40 9.01
N VAL A 421 -7.96 14.38 8.18
CA VAL A 421 -7.06 14.90 7.14
C VAL A 421 -5.98 15.79 7.75
N PHE A 422 -6.32 16.86 8.46
CA PHE A 422 -5.38 17.92 8.84
C PHE A 422 -4.90 17.84 10.30
N GLY A 423 -5.50 17.02 11.14
CA GLY A 423 -5.17 16.90 12.57
C GLY A 423 -3.69 16.76 12.89
N PRO A 424 -2.94 15.82 12.25
CA PRO A 424 -1.51 15.67 12.49
C PRO A 424 -0.69 16.93 12.16
N VAL A 425 -1.04 17.60 11.06
CA VAL A 425 -0.38 18.83 10.60
C VAL A 425 -0.65 19.96 11.59
N LEU A 426 -1.89 20.09 12.03
CA LEU A 426 -2.28 21.07 13.03
C LEU A 426 -1.56 20.80 14.35
N ALA A 427 -1.51 19.55 14.82
CA ALA A 427 -0.83 19.19 16.06
C ALA A 427 0.66 19.57 16.03
N HIS A 428 1.31 19.40 14.88
CA HIS A 428 2.68 19.84 14.66
C HIS A 428 2.78 21.37 14.66
N HIS A 429 2.03 22.06 13.79
CA HIS A 429 2.08 23.52 13.65
C HIS A 429 1.70 24.25 14.95
N MET A 430 0.77 23.72 15.74
CA MET A 430 0.38 24.24 17.05
C MET A 430 1.46 24.07 18.13
N ARG A 431 2.43 23.17 17.95
CA ARG A 431 3.58 23.03 18.86
C ARG A 431 4.69 24.03 18.52
N THR A 432 4.80 24.41 17.25
CA THR A 432 5.91 25.23 16.74
C THR A 432 5.55 26.70 16.55
N SER A 433 4.26 27.05 16.47
CA SER A 433 3.82 28.41 16.16
C SER A 433 3.42 29.22 17.39
N SER A 434 3.61 30.54 17.33
CA SER A 434 3.21 31.44 18.42
C SER A 434 1.68 31.56 18.51
N PRO A 435 1.12 31.79 19.72
CA PRO A 435 -0.32 32.00 19.91
C PRO A 435 -0.91 33.13 19.03
N HIS A 436 -0.10 34.17 18.74
CA HIS A 436 -0.51 35.31 17.91
C HIS A 436 -0.66 34.96 16.43
N VAL A 437 0.16 34.03 15.92
CA VAL A 437 0.01 33.50 14.55
C VAL A 437 -1.27 32.66 14.44
N LEU A 438 -1.52 31.81 15.42
CA LEU A 438 -2.72 30.96 15.47
C LEU A 438 -4.01 31.79 15.61
N ALA A 439 -3.99 32.86 16.40
CA ALA A 439 -5.14 33.77 16.54
C ALA A 439 -5.43 34.57 15.25
N ARG A 440 -4.41 34.84 14.42
CA ARG A 440 -4.62 35.47 13.09
C ARG A 440 -5.31 34.54 12.10
N LEU A 441 -5.05 33.23 12.19
CA LEU A 441 -5.74 32.22 11.38
C LEU A 441 -7.22 32.08 11.77
N VAL A 442 -7.54 32.17 13.07
CA VAL A 442 -8.91 32.01 13.58
C VAL A 442 -9.46 33.38 14.02
N GLN A 443 -10.01 34.15 13.08
CA GLN A 443 -10.66 35.42 13.42
C GLN A 443 -11.97 35.20 14.21
N GLY A 444 -12.16 35.93 15.32
CA GLY A 444 -13.46 36.07 16.02
C GLY A 444 -13.86 34.92 16.95
N VAL A 445 -15.17 34.61 17.01
CA VAL A 445 -15.83 33.68 17.98
C VAL A 445 -15.36 32.22 17.88
N GLY A 446 -14.49 31.89 16.91
CA GLY A 446 -13.98 30.53 16.66
C GLY A 446 -12.87 30.04 17.60
N VAL A 447 -12.42 30.85 18.56
CA VAL A 447 -11.29 30.52 19.44
C VAL A 447 -11.57 29.29 20.31
N VAL A 448 -12.76 29.18 20.91
CA VAL A 448 -13.13 28.04 21.77
C VAL A 448 -13.19 26.71 20.99
N PRO A 449 -13.93 26.63 19.85
CA PRO A 449 -13.84 25.48 18.94
C PRO A 449 -12.40 25.11 18.57
N PHE A 450 -11.56 26.10 18.23
CA PHE A 450 -10.17 25.88 17.90
C PHE A 450 -9.37 25.21 19.04
N TRP A 451 -9.57 25.64 20.29
CA TRP A 451 -8.91 25.01 21.45
C TRP A 451 -9.38 23.58 21.72
N VAL A 452 -10.66 23.27 21.51
CA VAL A 452 -11.18 21.89 21.61
C VAL A 452 -10.51 20.99 20.57
N LYS A 453 -10.44 21.48 19.33
CA LYS A 453 -9.78 20.78 18.22
C LYS A 453 -8.30 20.54 18.50
N ARG A 454 -7.63 21.53 19.11
CA ARG A 454 -6.26 21.43 19.58
C ARG A 454 -6.08 20.33 20.62
N ALA A 455 -6.95 20.24 21.62
CA ALA A 455 -6.88 19.21 22.64
C ALA A 455 -7.03 17.81 22.04
N VAL A 456 -8.02 17.60 21.16
CA VAL A 456 -8.25 16.32 20.48
C VAL A 456 -7.07 15.92 19.60
N SER A 457 -6.47 16.88 18.88
CA SER A 457 -5.31 16.64 18.01
C SER A 457 -4.04 16.21 18.74
N ARG A 458 -3.97 16.41 20.06
CA ARG A 458 -2.83 15.96 20.88
C ARG A 458 -2.98 14.52 21.38
N VAL A 459 -4.22 14.01 21.40
CA VAL A 459 -4.55 12.66 21.91
C VAL A 459 -4.55 11.62 20.79
N LEU A 460 -4.83 12.05 19.56
CA LEU A 460 -4.73 11.25 18.32
C LEU A 460 -3.33 11.33 17.74
#